data_AF-A0AAE7M5X7-F1
#
_entry.id   AF-A0AAE7M5X7-F1
#
_cell.length_a   1.000
_cell.length_b   1.000
_cell.length_c   1.000
_cell.angle_alpha   90.00
_cell.angle_beta   90.00
_cell.angle_gamma   90.00
#
_symmetry.space_group_name_H-M   'P 1'
#
loop_
_entity.id
_entity.type
_entity.pdbx_description
1 polymer ?
#
loop_
_entity_poly.entity_id
_entity_poly.type
_entity_poly.pdbx_seq_one_letter_code
_entity_poly.pdbx_strand_id
1 'polypeptide(L)'
;MSRPDQILLSDLLRHRVRCDQGLDHGPGVMAWMHPPVHRLLGWVSRPSALRTRRAVWRLDQWRGLSEQEVFVKGPPAEADLVTLERLPTLLEADLLDRQGERLGSIADLAVVPATGQILHYLVSRSDPRLPGSSRWRLTPDRIVDQCPGQVSTALRELDELPLARSSVRQDLLRRSRSWREQLQQIGDKAGERLEGWLEEPPWDEPHDERPDRPSRSPHSDRGDDDPDPWI
;
A
#
# COMPACT_ATOMS: atom_id res chain seq x y z
N MET A 1 6.42 -9.48 -1.28
CA MET A 1 5.18 -8.83 -1.75
C MET A 1 5.56 -7.77 -2.77
N SER A 2 4.94 -7.74 -3.94
CA SER A 2 5.25 -6.78 -5.01
C SER A 2 4.23 -5.64 -5.04
N ARG A 3 4.67 -4.49 -5.56
CA ARG A 3 3.77 -3.40 -5.95
C ARG A 3 3.22 -3.71 -7.34
N PRO A 4 1.94 -3.43 -7.63
CA PRO A 4 1.42 -3.58 -8.98
C PRO A 4 2.03 -2.52 -9.91
N ASP A 5 2.10 -2.81 -11.21
CA ASP A 5 2.58 -1.85 -12.21
C ASP A 5 1.63 -0.67 -12.38
N GLN A 6 0.33 -0.92 -12.21
CA GLN A 6 -0.74 0.06 -12.28
C GLN A 6 -1.83 -0.30 -11.27
N ILE A 7 -2.47 0.71 -10.69
CA ILE A 7 -3.65 0.54 -9.84
C ILE A 7 -4.66 1.65 -10.11
N LEU A 8 -5.96 1.38 -9.94
CA LEU A 8 -6.95 2.44 -9.81
C LEU A 8 -6.91 3.03 -8.40
N LEU A 9 -7.12 4.33 -8.30
CA LEU A 9 -7.19 4.99 -7.00
C LEU A 9 -8.36 4.43 -6.16
N SER A 10 -9.53 4.20 -6.75
CA SER A 10 -10.65 3.62 -6.01
C SER A 10 -10.34 2.24 -5.43
N ASP A 11 -9.53 1.44 -6.13
CA ASP A 11 -9.06 0.16 -5.60
C ASP A 11 -8.07 0.39 -4.46
N LEU A 12 -7.07 1.28 -4.61
CA LEU A 12 -6.15 1.64 -3.53
C LEU A 12 -6.89 2.05 -2.25
N LEU A 13 -7.89 2.94 -2.38
CA LEU A 13 -8.61 3.49 -1.23
C LEU A 13 -9.51 2.48 -0.51
N ARG A 14 -9.90 1.37 -1.17
CA ARG A 14 -10.68 0.30 -0.52
C ARG A 14 -9.88 -0.55 0.44
N HIS A 15 -8.55 -0.56 0.32
CA HIS A 15 -7.69 -1.39 1.15
C HIS A 15 -7.45 -0.74 2.51
N ARG A 16 -7.25 -1.56 3.54
CA ARG A 16 -6.82 -1.12 4.87
C ARG A 16 -5.30 -0.92 4.87
N VAL A 17 -4.82 0.12 5.54
CA VAL A 17 -3.39 0.40 5.62
C VAL A 17 -2.80 -0.31 6.83
N ARG A 18 -1.77 -1.13 6.60
CA ARG A 18 -1.00 -1.81 7.66
C ARG A 18 0.46 -1.39 7.65
N CYS A 19 1.00 -1.04 8.82
CA CYS A 19 2.42 -0.76 8.98
C CYS A 19 3.24 -2.04 9.26
N ASP A 20 4.56 -1.88 9.30
CA ASP A 20 5.53 -2.93 9.64
C ASP A 20 5.36 -3.50 11.06
N GLN A 21 4.79 -2.73 11.98
CA GLN A 21 4.43 -3.19 13.34
C GLN A 21 3.11 -3.99 13.37
N GLY A 22 2.46 -4.19 12.23
CA GLY A 22 1.15 -4.86 12.14
C GLY A 22 -0.03 -4.03 12.63
N LEU A 23 0.17 -2.74 12.93
CA LEU A 23 -0.91 -1.84 13.31
C LEU A 23 -1.77 -1.49 12.11
N ASP A 24 -3.09 -1.48 12.34
CA ASP A 24 -4.09 -1.12 11.35
C ASP A 24 -4.42 0.37 11.43
N HIS A 25 -4.23 1.07 10.31
CA HIS A 25 -4.51 2.49 10.14
C HIS A 25 -5.79 2.75 9.32
N GLY A 26 -6.64 1.73 9.21
CA GLY A 26 -7.95 1.76 8.59
C GLY A 26 -7.91 1.96 7.07
N PRO A 27 -9.07 2.11 6.43
CA PRO A 27 -9.16 2.24 4.98
C PRO A 27 -8.61 3.58 4.50
N GLY A 28 -8.19 3.60 3.24
CA GLY A 28 -7.95 4.84 2.51
C GLY A 28 -9.25 5.65 2.35
N VAL A 29 -9.14 6.98 2.43
CA VAL A 29 -10.30 7.88 2.35
C VAL A 29 -10.13 9.02 1.36
N MET A 30 -8.88 9.36 1.01
CA MET A 30 -8.60 10.51 0.14
C MET A 30 -7.26 10.31 -0.55
N ALA A 31 -7.16 10.74 -1.81
CA ALA A 31 -5.89 10.86 -2.50
C ALA A 31 -5.23 12.21 -2.22
N TRP A 32 -3.91 12.21 -2.13
CA TRP A 32 -3.12 13.43 -2.20
C TRP A 32 -2.38 13.46 -3.53
N MET A 33 -2.63 14.49 -4.34
CA MET A 33 -2.07 14.62 -5.67
C MET A 33 -1.53 16.02 -5.93
N HIS A 34 -0.76 16.14 -7.02
CA HIS A 34 -0.31 17.39 -7.59
C HIS A 34 -0.89 17.53 -9.00
N PRO A 35 -2.05 18.22 -9.16
CA PRO A 35 -2.73 18.32 -10.44
C PRO A 35 -1.90 18.88 -11.59
N PRO A 36 -1.10 19.96 -11.43
CA PRO A 36 -0.32 20.56 -12.53
C PRO A 36 0.64 19.61 -13.25
N VAL A 37 1.10 18.54 -12.58
CA VAL A 37 2.01 17.55 -13.17
C VAL A 37 1.40 16.15 -13.20
N HIS A 38 0.09 16.05 -12.97
CA HIS A 38 -0.68 14.80 -12.98
C HIS A 38 0.01 13.66 -12.21
N ARG A 39 0.31 13.92 -10.93
CA ARG A 39 1.03 12.98 -10.07
C ARG A 39 0.31 12.73 -8.77
N LEU A 40 0.14 11.46 -8.40
CA LEU A 40 -0.23 11.04 -7.06
C LEU A 40 0.99 11.13 -6.14
N LEU A 41 0.85 11.84 -5.04
CA LEU A 41 1.91 12.02 -4.04
C LEU A 41 1.74 11.07 -2.85
N GLY A 42 0.50 10.66 -2.58
CA GLY A 42 0.17 9.85 -1.43
C GLY A 42 -1.32 9.63 -1.27
N TRP A 43 -1.72 9.12 -0.12
CA TRP A 43 -3.11 8.96 0.25
C TRP A 43 -3.29 9.12 1.76
N VAL A 44 -4.53 9.34 2.16
CA VAL A 44 -4.92 9.50 3.55
C VAL A 44 -5.70 8.27 3.97
N SER A 45 -5.42 7.75 5.17
CA SER A 45 -6.21 6.70 5.81
C SER A 45 -6.86 7.20 7.11
N ARG A 46 -7.89 6.48 7.54
CA ARG A 46 -8.63 6.78 8.77
C ARG A 46 -8.39 5.70 9.83
N PRO A 47 -7.49 5.92 10.81
CA PRO A 47 -7.13 4.90 11.78
C PRO A 47 -8.28 4.47 12.71
N SER A 48 -9.21 5.35 13.02
CA SER A 48 -10.42 5.02 13.78
C SER A 48 -11.51 6.07 13.56
N ALA A 49 -12.78 5.71 13.75
CA ALA A 49 -13.91 6.63 13.68
C ALA A 49 -13.85 7.75 14.74
N LEU A 50 -13.18 7.49 15.88
CA LEU A 50 -13.13 8.42 17.03
C LEU A 50 -11.96 9.39 16.99
N ARG A 51 -10.91 9.13 16.20
CA ARG A 51 -9.75 10.02 16.12
C ARG A 51 -10.05 11.18 15.17
N THR A 52 -9.75 12.40 15.62
CA THR A 52 -9.88 13.63 14.83
C THR A 52 -8.76 13.81 13.81
N ARG A 53 -7.57 13.24 14.09
CA ARG A 53 -6.44 13.25 13.16
C ARG A 53 -6.48 12.09 12.17
N ARG A 54 -5.89 12.31 11.00
CA ARG A 54 -5.82 11.37 9.89
C ARG A 54 -4.36 11.07 9.57
N ALA A 55 -4.10 9.82 9.22
CA ALA A 55 -2.79 9.37 8.80
C ALA A 55 -2.61 9.65 7.31
N VAL A 56 -1.57 10.40 6.96
CA VAL A 56 -1.18 10.76 5.60
C VAL A 56 0.07 9.97 5.24
N TRP A 57 -0.02 9.22 4.15
CA TRP A 57 1.01 8.34 3.64
C TRP A 57 1.56 8.88 2.35
N ARG A 58 2.88 9.02 2.26
CA ARG A 58 3.56 9.31 1.00
C ARG A 58 3.62 8.05 0.15
N LEU A 59 3.65 8.22 -1.16
CA LEU A 59 3.68 7.09 -2.10
C LEU A 59 4.93 6.22 -1.93
N ASP A 60 6.07 6.82 -1.60
CA ASP A 60 7.32 6.11 -1.34
C ASP A 60 7.32 5.27 -0.06
N GLN A 61 6.31 5.43 0.81
CA GLN A 61 6.06 4.57 1.96
C GLN A 61 5.38 3.25 1.57
N TRP A 62 4.83 3.13 0.36
CA TRP A 62 4.19 1.89 -0.10
C TRP A 62 5.20 0.76 -0.29
N ARG A 63 5.00 -0.36 0.40
CA ARG A 63 5.77 -1.61 0.28
C ARG A 63 5.13 -2.67 -0.61
N GLY A 64 3.83 -2.90 -0.46
CA GLY A 64 3.14 -3.95 -1.21
C GLY A 64 1.63 -3.92 -1.02
N LEU A 65 0.93 -4.79 -1.74
CA LEU A 65 -0.52 -4.92 -1.74
C LEU A 65 -0.90 -6.39 -1.53
N SER A 66 -1.95 -6.64 -0.73
CA SER A 66 -2.68 -7.91 -0.67
C SER A 66 -4.11 -7.71 -1.17
N GLU A 67 -4.97 -8.74 -1.10
CA GLU A 67 -6.37 -8.61 -1.54
C GLU A 67 -7.18 -7.55 -0.76
N GLN A 68 -6.77 -7.22 0.47
CA GLN A 68 -7.53 -6.30 1.34
C GLN A 68 -6.66 -5.24 2.04
N GLU A 69 -5.33 -5.37 1.97
CA GLU A 69 -4.41 -4.51 2.71
C GLU A 69 -3.35 -3.86 1.81
N VAL A 70 -2.98 -2.63 2.16
CA VAL A 70 -1.81 -1.92 1.64
C VAL A 70 -0.78 -1.88 2.75
N PHE A 71 0.43 -2.37 2.47
CA PHE A 71 1.53 -2.39 3.41
C PHE A 71 2.39 -1.15 3.24
N VAL A 72 2.67 -0.46 4.34
CA VAL A 72 3.49 0.76 4.39
C VAL A 72 4.69 0.61 5.31
N LYS A 73 5.72 1.44 5.08
CA LYS A 73 6.90 1.57 5.95
C LYS A 73 6.91 2.91 6.69
N GLY A 74 7.43 2.88 7.92
CA GLY A 74 7.63 4.07 8.73
C GLY A 74 6.32 4.73 9.20
N PRO A 75 6.43 5.81 9.98
CA PRO A 75 5.28 6.49 10.55
C PRO A 75 4.52 7.33 9.50
N PRO A 76 3.19 7.49 9.63
CA PRO A 76 2.45 8.45 8.84
C PRO A 76 2.72 9.89 9.29
N ALA A 77 2.47 10.85 8.40
CA ALA A 77 2.24 12.23 8.82
C ALA A 77 0.80 12.39 9.35
N GLU A 78 0.60 13.18 10.40
CA GLU A 78 -0.72 13.41 10.97
C GLU A 78 -1.27 14.76 10.49
N ALA A 79 -2.52 14.77 9.99
CA ALA A 79 -3.20 15.99 9.54
C ALA A 79 -4.64 16.06 10.08
N ASP A 80 -5.14 17.29 10.28
CA ASP A 80 -6.55 17.54 10.58
C ASP A 80 -7.41 17.61 9.31
N LEU A 81 -8.73 17.52 9.48
CA LEU A 81 -9.67 17.52 8.35
C LEU A 81 -9.64 18.83 7.55
N VAL A 82 -9.51 19.98 8.22
CA VAL A 82 -9.50 21.31 7.58
C VAL A 82 -8.32 21.45 6.63
N THR A 83 -7.15 20.93 7.02
CA THR A 83 -5.95 20.90 6.18
C THR A 83 -6.15 19.98 4.98
N LEU A 84 -6.78 18.82 5.20
CA LEU A 84 -7.03 17.84 4.13
C LEU A 84 -8.05 18.32 3.10
N GLU A 85 -9.09 19.04 3.51
CA GLU A 85 -10.09 19.63 2.61
C GLU A 85 -9.52 20.69 1.67
N ARG A 86 -8.34 21.23 2.00
CA ARG A 86 -7.62 22.19 1.16
C ARG A 86 -6.67 21.53 0.16
N LEU A 87 -6.54 20.20 0.19
CA LEU A 87 -5.67 19.50 -0.75
C LEU A 87 -6.23 19.60 -2.18
N PRO A 88 -5.40 19.97 -3.16
CA PRO A 88 -5.86 20.10 -4.53
C PRO A 88 -6.20 18.72 -5.11
N THR A 89 -7.33 18.64 -5.81
CA THR A 89 -7.80 17.41 -6.45
C THR A 89 -8.48 17.73 -7.77
N LEU A 90 -8.38 16.81 -8.72
CA LEU A 90 -9.22 16.81 -9.93
C LEU A 90 -10.38 15.84 -9.80
N LEU A 91 -10.43 15.00 -8.76
CA LEU A 91 -11.57 14.12 -8.53
C LEU A 91 -12.83 14.96 -8.30
N GLU A 92 -13.94 14.48 -8.84
CA GLU A 92 -15.25 15.13 -8.83
C GLU A 92 -15.32 16.46 -9.61
N ALA A 93 -14.21 16.92 -10.20
CA ALA A 93 -14.21 18.09 -11.06
C ALA A 93 -15.06 17.87 -12.31
N ASP A 94 -15.75 18.92 -12.75
CA ASP A 94 -16.52 18.91 -13.98
C ASP A 94 -15.58 18.95 -15.19
N LEU A 95 -15.80 18.05 -16.14
CA LEU A 95 -15.09 18.04 -17.41
C LEU A 95 -15.86 18.90 -18.42
N LEU A 96 -15.20 19.93 -18.94
CA LEU A 96 -15.76 20.87 -19.91
C LEU A 96 -15.24 20.58 -21.33
N ASP A 97 -16.13 20.72 -22.30
CA ASP A 97 -15.79 20.67 -23.72
C ASP A 97 -15.07 21.96 -24.18
N ARG A 98 -14.71 22.03 -25.46
CA ARG A 98 -14.04 23.20 -26.06
C ARG A 98 -14.89 24.49 -26.06
N GLN A 99 -16.20 24.38 -25.82
CA GLN A 99 -17.14 25.50 -25.71
C GLN A 99 -17.42 25.88 -24.26
N GLY A 100 -16.92 25.12 -23.28
CA GLY A 100 -17.17 25.32 -21.85
C GLY A 100 -18.39 24.57 -21.32
N GLU A 101 -19.04 23.74 -22.13
CA GLU A 101 -20.21 22.96 -21.72
C GLU A 101 -19.78 21.68 -20.99
N ARG A 102 -20.60 21.28 -20.02
CA ARG A 102 -20.28 20.14 -19.15
C ARG A 102 -20.50 18.81 -19.87
N LEU A 103 -19.42 18.05 -20.04
CA LEU A 103 -19.42 16.69 -20.59
C LEU A 103 -19.67 15.61 -19.53
N GLY A 104 -19.18 15.83 -18.30
CA GLY A 104 -19.23 14.84 -17.23
C GLY A 104 -18.41 15.27 -16.02
N SER A 105 -17.96 14.32 -15.20
CA SER A 105 -17.04 14.58 -14.08
C SER A 105 -15.96 13.52 -13.95
N ILE A 106 -14.82 13.91 -13.38
CA ILE A 106 -13.70 13.02 -13.09
C ILE A 106 -14.07 12.10 -11.92
N ALA A 107 -14.16 10.80 -12.15
CA ALA A 107 -14.62 9.83 -11.17
C ALA A 107 -13.49 9.07 -10.47
N ASP A 108 -12.39 8.82 -11.18
CA ASP A 108 -11.28 8.00 -10.68
C ASP A 108 -10.01 8.29 -11.50
N LEU A 109 -8.89 7.67 -11.12
CA LEU A 109 -7.64 7.76 -11.86
C LEU A 109 -6.85 6.46 -11.79
N ALA A 110 -6.07 6.21 -12.82
CA ALA A 110 -5.14 5.09 -12.87
C ALA A 110 -3.70 5.60 -12.72
N VAL A 111 -2.94 5.00 -11.81
CA VAL A 111 -1.62 5.47 -11.40
C VAL A 111 -0.58 4.37 -11.47
N VAL A 112 0.67 4.74 -11.77
CA VAL A 112 1.86 3.89 -11.60
C VAL A 112 2.39 4.04 -10.16
N PRO A 113 2.26 3.04 -9.28
CA PRO A 113 2.69 3.14 -7.87
C PRO A 113 4.17 3.47 -7.68
N ALA A 114 5.02 3.08 -8.62
CA ALA A 114 6.46 3.30 -8.52
C ALA A 114 6.84 4.80 -8.63
N THR A 115 6.10 5.58 -9.43
CA THR A 115 6.44 6.97 -9.77
C THR A 115 5.39 7.98 -9.32
N GLY A 116 4.17 7.51 -9.07
CA GLY A 116 2.99 8.34 -8.87
C GLY A 116 2.41 8.92 -10.15
N GLN A 117 2.94 8.56 -11.32
CA GLN A 117 2.44 9.07 -12.59
C GLN A 117 0.99 8.64 -12.80
N ILE A 118 0.12 9.61 -13.05
CA ILE A 118 -1.26 9.36 -13.46
C ILE A 118 -1.25 9.09 -14.96
N LEU A 119 -1.71 7.89 -15.36
CA LEU A 119 -1.75 7.46 -16.75
C LEU A 119 -2.98 8.01 -17.47
N HIS A 120 -4.13 7.94 -16.80
CA HIS A 120 -5.39 8.50 -17.27
C HIS A 120 -6.36 8.67 -16.11
N TYR A 121 -7.27 9.62 -16.29
CA TYR A 121 -8.46 9.81 -15.48
C TYR A 121 -9.60 8.99 -16.07
N LEU A 122 -10.53 8.58 -15.22
CA LEU A 122 -11.80 8.00 -15.63
C LEU A 122 -12.89 9.05 -15.48
N VAL A 123 -13.56 9.36 -16.58
CA VAL A 123 -14.65 10.35 -16.64
C VAL A 123 -15.97 9.61 -16.65
N SER A 124 -16.95 10.11 -15.91
CA SER A 124 -18.34 9.65 -15.95
C SER A 124 -19.26 10.73 -16.50
N ARG A 125 -20.17 10.36 -17.42
CA ARG A 125 -21.17 11.28 -17.98
C ARG A 125 -22.27 11.63 -16.95
N SER A 126 -22.57 10.69 -16.05
CA SER A 126 -23.60 10.80 -15.01
C SER A 126 -22.98 10.59 -13.63
N ASP A 127 -23.80 10.58 -12.56
CA ASP A 127 -23.31 10.28 -11.20
C ASP A 127 -22.48 8.97 -11.19
N PRO A 128 -21.16 9.03 -10.89
CA PRO A 128 -20.28 7.87 -10.89
C PRO A 128 -20.69 6.76 -9.91
N ARG A 129 -21.57 7.07 -8.96
CA ARG A 129 -22.09 6.15 -7.94
C ARG A 129 -23.20 5.25 -8.48
N LEU A 130 -23.82 5.61 -9.61
CA LEU A 130 -24.89 4.82 -10.22
C LEU A 130 -24.31 3.68 -11.09
N PRO A 131 -24.85 2.45 -10.98
CA PRO A 131 -24.46 1.34 -11.83
C PRO A 131 -24.83 1.60 -13.29
N GLY A 132 -23.97 1.17 -14.22
CA GLY A 132 -24.18 1.39 -15.66
C GLY A 132 -23.65 2.72 -16.20
N SER A 133 -23.03 3.55 -15.34
CA SER A 133 -22.26 4.72 -15.81
C SER A 133 -21.09 4.26 -16.69
N SER A 134 -21.14 4.63 -17.96
CA SER A 134 -20.01 4.47 -18.86
C SER A 134 -18.83 5.31 -18.35
N ARG A 135 -17.62 4.77 -18.51
CA ARG A 135 -16.40 5.46 -18.12
C ARG A 135 -15.50 5.67 -19.31
N TRP A 136 -15.04 6.89 -19.51
CA TRP A 136 -14.14 7.26 -20.60
C TRP A 136 -12.75 7.55 -20.04
N ARG A 137 -11.71 7.16 -20.79
CA ARG A 137 -10.31 7.40 -20.40
C ARG A 137 -9.86 8.75 -20.93
N LEU A 138 -9.62 9.69 -20.03
CA LEU A 138 -9.03 10.99 -20.31
C LEU A 138 -7.55 10.96 -19.94
N THR A 139 -6.66 11.04 -20.93
CA THR A 139 -5.22 11.14 -20.68
C THR A 139 -4.84 12.59 -20.34
N PRO A 140 -3.79 12.83 -19.52
CA PRO A 140 -3.38 14.18 -19.13
C PRO A 140 -3.12 15.16 -20.28
N ASP A 141 -2.60 14.67 -21.42
CA ASP A 141 -2.31 15.48 -22.62
C ASP A 141 -3.56 16.08 -23.29
N ARG A 142 -4.75 15.60 -22.93
CA ARG A 142 -6.03 16.13 -23.44
C ARG A 142 -6.59 17.28 -22.60
N ILE A 143 -5.98 17.54 -21.43
CA ILE A 143 -6.38 18.65 -20.55
C ILE A 143 -5.72 19.93 -21.07
N VAL A 144 -6.54 20.92 -21.41
CA VAL A 144 -6.10 22.22 -21.90
C VAL A 144 -5.86 23.17 -20.73
N ASP A 145 -6.76 23.15 -19.75
CA ASP A 145 -6.68 23.97 -18.55
C ASP A 145 -7.37 23.26 -17.37
N GLN A 146 -7.03 23.69 -16.16
CA GLN A 146 -7.64 23.18 -14.93
C GLN A 146 -7.75 24.27 -13.87
N CYS A 147 -8.92 24.33 -13.24
CA CYS A 147 -9.21 25.17 -12.10
C CYS A 147 -9.77 24.29 -10.96
N PRO A 148 -9.81 24.76 -9.70
CA PRO A 148 -10.48 24.01 -8.64
C PRO A 148 -11.92 23.65 -9.05
N GLY A 149 -12.21 22.35 -9.13
CA GLY A 149 -13.53 21.83 -9.51
C GLY A 149 -13.84 21.80 -11.02
N GLN A 150 -12.94 22.23 -11.90
CA GLN A 150 -13.18 22.25 -13.35
C GLN A 150 -11.94 21.83 -14.15
N VAL A 151 -12.15 21.05 -15.20
CA VAL A 151 -11.11 20.59 -16.13
C VAL A 151 -11.59 20.87 -17.55
N SER A 152 -10.87 21.72 -18.28
CA SER A 152 -11.20 22.10 -19.65
C SER A 152 -10.44 21.25 -20.66
N THR A 153 -11.11 20.88 -21.75
CA THR A 153 -10.52 20.07 -22.82
C THR A 153 -10.84 20.66 -24.20
N ALA A 154 -10.17 20.16 -25.24
CA ALA A 154 -10.50 20.48 -26.62
C ALA A 154 -11.57 19.53 -27.23
N LEU A 155 -12.13 18.62 -26.43
CA LEU A 155 -13.13 17.65 -26.86
C LEU A 155 -14.43 18.36 -27.26
N ARG A 156 -15.22 17.77 -28.16
CA ARG A 156 -16.61 18.16 -28.44
C ARG A 156 -17.57 17.26 -27.71
N GLU A 157 -17.24 15.98 -27.60
CA GLU A 157 -18.06 14.98 -26.94
C GLU A 157 -17.20 13.92 -26.24
N LEU A 158 -17.78 13.23 -25.25
CA LEU A 158 -17.07 12.18 -24.52
C LEU A 158 -16.67 11.00 -25.41
N ASP A 159 -17.42 10.72 -26.47
CA ASP A 159 -17.23 9.53 -27.29
C ASP A 159 -15.96 9.61 -28.16
N GLU A 160 -15.30 10.77 -28.20
CA GLU A 160 -13.93 10.94 -28.70
C GLU A 160 -12.88 10.26 -27.81
N LEU A 161 -13.20 10.02 -26.53
CA LEU A 161 -12.32 9.36 -25.59
C LEU A 161 -12.50 7.83 -25.67
N PRO A 162 -11.42 7.05 -25.48
CA PRO A 162 -11.53 5.60 -25.40
C PRO A 162 -12.42 5.19 -24.22
N LEU A 163 -13.51 4.48 -24.52
CA LEU A 163 -14.33 3.87 -23.47
C LEU A 163 -13.46 2.91 -22.64
N ALA A 164 -13.38 3.14 -21.34
CA ALA A 164 -12.98 2.13 -20.38
C ALA A 164 -14.15 1.12 -20.35
N ARG A 165 -14.08 0.10 -21.22
CA ARG A 165 -15.05 -1.00 -21.21
C ARG A 165 -15.28 -1.45 -19.76
N SER A 166 -16.51 -1.84 -19.46
CA SER A 166 -17.12 -2.26 -18.18
C SER A 166 -16.44 -3.45 -17.46
N SER A 167 -15.13 -3.60 -17.62
CA SER A 167 -14.30 -4.74 -17.29
C SER A 167 -13.02 -4.34 -16.54
N VAL A 168 -13.01 -3.23 -15.80
CA VAL A 168 -11.93 -3.07 -14.79
C VAL A 168 -11.95 -4.25 -13.80
N ARG A 169 -13.14 -4.84 -13.54
CA ARG A 169 -13.22 -6.11 -12.80
C ARG A 169 -12.76 -7.32 -13.63
N GLN A 170 -13.03 -7.45 -14.94
CA GLN A 170 -12.69 -8.70 -15.66
C GLN A 170 -11.29 -8.72 -16.29
N ASP A 171 -10.70 -7.58 -16.66
CA ASP A 171 -9.33 -7.55 -17.21
C ASP A 171 -8.26 -7.74 -16.11
N LEU A 172 -8.53 -7.27 -14.88
CA LEU A 172 -7.64 -7.53 -13.74
C LEU A 172 -7.76 -8.98 -13.23
N LEU A 173 -8.98 -9.55 -13.22
CA LEU A 173 -9.23 -10.95 -12.84
C LEU A 173 -8.67 -11.95 -13.87
N ARG A 174 -8.59 -11.59 -15.15
CA ARG A 174 -7.95 -12.46 -16.17
C ARG A 174 -6.42 -12.50 -16.02
N ARG A 175 -5.78 -11.39 -15.65
CA ARG A 175 -4.33 -11.34 -15.43
C ARG A 175 -3.87 -11.94 -14.09
N SER A 176 -4.73 -12.03 -13.08
CA SER A 176 -4.39 -12.68 -11.80
C SER A 176 -4.52 -14.21 -11.81
N ARG A 177 -5.24 -14.80 -12.78
CA ARG A 177 -5.38 -16.26 -12.91
C ARG A 177 -4.15 -16.92 -13.54
N SER A 178 -3.52 -16.30 -14.54
CA SER A 178 -2.33 -16.91 -15.18
C SER A 178 -1.11 -16.97 -14.24
N TRP A 179 -1.06 -16.12 -13.22
CA TRP A 179 0.00 -16.16 -12.20
C TRP A 179 -0.17 -17.34 -11.23
N ARG A 180 -1.41 -17.77 -10.94
CA ARG A 180 -1.66 -18.97 -10.11
C ARG A 180 -1.19 -20.24 -10.82
N GLU A 181 -1.38 -20.33 -12.14
CA GLU A 181 -0.88 -21.46 -12.94
C GLU A 181 0.66 -21.46 -13.02
N GLN A 182 1.30 -20.29 -13.13
CA GLN A 182 2.76 -20.18 -13.09
C GLN A 182 3.34 -20.50 -11.70
N LEU A 183 2.63 -20.18 -10.61
CA LEU A 183 3.04 -20.55 -9.26
C LEU A 183 2.88 -22.05 -8.96
N GLN A 184 1.88 -22.72 -9.52
CA GLN A 184 1.76 -24.19 -9.41
C GLN A 184 2.92 -24.90 -10.12
N GLN A 185 3.30 -24.45 -11.32
CA GLN A 185 4.45 -25.01 -12.03
C GLN A 185 5.82 -24.71 -11.37
N ILE A 186 5.92 -23.63 -10.60
CA ILE A 186 7.12 -23.31 -9.80
C ILE A 186 7.11 -24.06 -8.46
N GLY A 187 5.94 -24.27 -7.85
CA GLY A 187 5.74 -25.02 -6.61
C GLY A 187 6.11 -26.48 -6.73
N ASP A 188 5.72 -27.14 -7.83
CA ASP A 188 6.07 -28.54 -8.09
C ASP A 188 7.59 -28.73 -8.28
N LYS A 189 8.30 -27.69 -8.74
CA LYS A 189 9.76 -27.73 -8.97
C LYS A 189 10.59 -27.28 -7.76
N ALA A 190 9.96 -26.68 -6.75
CA ALA A 190 10.59 -26.22 -5.52
C ALA A 190 10.35 -27.19 -4.33
N GLY A 191 9.34 -28.06 -4.42
CA GLY A 191 9.05 -29.09 -3.41
C GLY A 191 10.19 -30.09 -3.19
N GLU A 192 10.95 -30.44 -4.23
CA GLU A 192 12.06 -31.41 -4.13
C GLU A 192 13.33 -30.86 -3.43
N ARG A 193 13.39 -29.56 -3.10
CA ARG A 193 14.56 -28.96 -2.41
C ARG A 193 14.28 -28.46 -0.99
N LEU A 194 13.04 -28.59 -0.49
CA LEU A 194 12.62 -28.07 0.81
C LEU A 194 12.23 -29.15 1.84
N GLU A 195 12.55 -30.43 1.60
CA GLU A 195 12.47 -31.46 2.65
C GLU A 195 13.69 -31.48 3.60
N GLY A 196 14.77 -30.74 3.29
CA GLY A 196 16.00 -30.74 4.09
C GLY A 196 16.15 -29.61 5.12
N TRP A 197 15.12 -28.77 5.34
CA TRP A 197 15.19 -27.58 6.21
C TRP A 197 14.17 -27.59 7.36
N LEU A 198 13.44 -28.69 7.54
CA LEU A 198 12.47 -28.89 8.63
C LEU A 198 12.88 -30.05 9.55
N GLU A 199 14.12 -30.01 10.06
CA GLU A 199 14.46 -30.69 11.32
C GLU A 199 14.73 -29.62 12.39
N GLU A 200 13.69 -29.42 13.20
CA GLU A 200 13.54 -28.91 14.58
C GLU A 200 14.41 -27.74 15.15
N PRO A 201 13.78 -26.70 15.75
CA PRO A 201 14.47 -25.66 16.53
C PRO A 201 14.74 -26.11 17.99
N PRO A 202 15.93 -25.87 18.57
CA PRO A 202 16.25 -26.34 19.91
C PRO A 202 16.03 -25.22 20.94
N TRP A 203 14.83 -25.11 21.49
CA TRP A 203 14.62 -24.31 22.72
C TRP A 203 13.58 -24.99 23.61
N ASP A 204 14.04 -25.98 24.37
CA ASP A 204 13.42 -26.62 25.54
C ASP A 204 14.52 -27.56 26.09
N GLU A 205 15.05 -27.55 27.32
CA GLU A 205 14.69 -26.99 28.62
C GLU A 205 16.01 -26.78 29.46
N PRO A 206 16.09 -27.06 30.79
CA PRO A 206 16.13 -26.10 31.89
C PRO A 206 17.51 -25.98 32.57
N HIS A 207 17.60 -25.01 33.50
CA HIS A 207 18.65 -24.89 34.51
C HIS A 207 18.87 -26.21 35.29
N ASP A 208 20.08 -26.77 35.30
CA ASP A 208 20.95 -26.85 36.49
C ASP A 208 22.25 -27.65 36.25
N GLU A 209 23.21 -27.41 37.16
CA GLU A 209 24.41 -28.19 37.49
C GLU A 209 25.72 -28.01 36.68
N ARG A 210 26.69 -27.42 37.39
CA ARG A 210 28.12 -27.34 37.03
C ARG A 210 28.77 -28.72 37.12
N PRO A 211 29.61 -29.14 36.16
CA PRO A 211 30.32 -30.41 36.27
C PRO A 211 31.63 -30.30 37.05
N ASP A 212 31.79 -31.27 37.94
CA ASP A 212 33.00 -31.69 38.64
C ASP A 212 34.22 -31.85 37.71
N ARG A 213 35.39 -31.44 38.21
CA ARG A 213 36.71 -31.80 37.66
C ARG A 213 37.26 -33.01 38.39
N PRO A 214 37.65 -34.11 37.71
CA PRO A 214 38.43 -35.17 38.33
C PRO A 214 39.95 -34.92 38.22
N SER A 215 40.54 -34.67 39.38
CA SER A 215 41.77 -35.23 39.97
C SER A 215 42.89 -35.82 39.09
N ARG A 216 44.10 -35.26 39.24
CA ARG A 216 45.36 -36.01 39.32
C ARG A 216 46.19 -35.50 40.52
N SER A 217 46.46 -36.41 41.45
CA SER A 217 47.16 -36.31 42.75
C SER A 217 48.71 -36.36 42.61
N PRO A 218 49.54 -36.56 43.68
CA PRO A 218 49.65 -35.91 45.01
C PRO A 218 51.12 -35.48 45.37
N HIS A 219 51.27 -34.92 46.58
CA HIS A 219 52.46 -34.82 47.47
C HIS A 219 53.30 -33.53 47.54
N SER A 220 53.13 -32.77 48.63
CA SER A 220 54.08 -32.59 49.76
C SER A 220 53.52 -31.46 50.67
N ASP A 221 52.94 -31.75 51.83
CA ASP A 221 53.55 -31.96 53.16
C ASP A 221 53.98 -30.66 53.88
N ARG A 222 53.57 -30.54 55.16
CA ARG A 222 53.84 -29.50 56.21
C ARG A 222 53.06 -28.19 56.08
N GLY A 223 52.22 -27.76 57.03
CA GLY A 223 52.38 -27.57 58.50
C GLY A 223 52.14 -26.05 58.73
N ASP A 224 51.57 -25.47 59.78
CA ASP A 224 51.08 -25.80 61.11
C ASP A 224 50.02 -24.72 61.45
N ASP A 225 49.12 -25.04 62.38
CA ASP A 225 48.52 -24.22 63.45
C ASP A 225 48.44 -22.68 63.33
N ASP A 226 47.23 -22.13 63.40
CA ASP A 226 46.71 -21.41 64.59
C ASP A 226 45.31 -20.78 64.34
N PRO A 227 44.34 -20.89 65.27
CA PRO A 227 43.11 -20.11 65.26
C PRO A 227 43.09 -19.08 66.41
N ASP A 228 42.88 -17.79 66.14
CA ASP A 228 42.26 -16.86 67.13
C ASP A 228 41.94 -15.44 66.56
N PRO A 229 41.12 -14.60 67.24
CA PRO A 229 39.91 -14.02 66.66
C PRO A 229 39.65 -12.56 67.13
N TRP A 230 39.73 -11.54 66.28
CA TRP A 230 39.40 -10.19 66.75
C TRP A 230 38.63 -9.39 65.70
N ILE A 231 37.30 -9.34 65.88
CA ILE A 231 36.44 -8.14 66.11
C ILE A 231 34.98 -8.48 65.77
#